data_AF-A0A8S3TFQ2-F1
#
_entry.id   AF-A0A8S3TFQ2-F1
#
_cell.length_a   1.000
_cell.length_b   1.000
_cell.length_c   1.000
_cell.angle_alpha   90.00
_cell.angle_beta   90.00
_cell.angle_gamma   90.00
#
_symmetry.space_group_name_H-M   'P 1'
#
loop_
_entity.id
_entity.type
_entity.pdbx_description
1 polymer ?
#
loop_
_entity_poly.entity_id
_entity_poly.type
_entity_poly.pdbx_seq_one_letter_code
_entity_poly.pdbx_strand_id
1 'polypeptide(L)'
;MSITKEKNEIILKQEAFLKDGIENKGIHITSTVPIAVYGFHSSRDTCDGYAAIPIRYISTKYIIASFTVWQHRSLSKSLIVIVSLGGNTKVQVQLKMKQGTVTFSGRKFKHGEIINVEMSAFQTLQLSHNYDLSGSLISSSKPIGVVSGNKCNSITHYRCNHFIEMILPVDQLDNEFIIPIIQTRQKVPSDCYLQEQFILMFT
;
A
#
# COMPACT_ATOMS: atom_id res chain seq x y z
N MET A 1 -0.79 -6.09 -19.92
CA MET A 1 0.33 -7.05 -20.03
C MET A 1 -0.26 -8.43 -19.80
N SER A 2 0.13 -9.45 -20.58
CA SER A 2 -0.40 -10.81 -20.46
C SER A 2 0.69 -11.74 -19.93
N ILE A 3 0.38 -12.52 -18.89
CA ILE A 3 1.32 -13.44 -18.22
C ILE A 3 1.01 -14.86 -18.67
N THR A 4 2.03 -15.61 -19.09
CA THR A 4 1.93 -17.05 -19.41
C THR A 4 2.57 -17.88 -18.31
N LYS A 5 2.06 -19.10 -18.10
CA LYS A 5 2.39 -20.08 -17.02
C LYS A 5 3.88 -20.28 -16.68
N GLU A 6 4.80 -19.93 -17.58
CA GLU A 6 6.25 -20.11 -17.43
C GLU A 6 7.00 -18.84 -16.98
N LYS A 7 6.37 -17.66 -17.04
CA LYS A 7 6.90 -16.41 -16.48
C LYS A 7 5.96 -15.96 -15.37
N ASN A 8 6.15 -16.48 -14.17
CA ASN A 8 5.31 -16.14 -13.00
C ASN A 8 5.76 -14.85 -12.28
N GLU A 9 6.63 -14.07 -12.93
CA GLU A 9 7.20 -12.83 -12.41
C GLU A 9 7.11 -11.75 -13.49
N ILE A 10 6.60 -10.57 -13.10
CA ILE A 10 6.68 -9.36 -13.90
C ILE A 10 7.61 -8.41 -13.19
N ILE A 11 8.75 -8.11 -13.82
CA ILE A 11 9.67 -7.10 -13.30
C ILE A 11 9.22 -5.71 -13.77
N LEU A 12 8.96 -4.80 -12.82
CA LEU A 12 8.64 -3.41 -13.09
C LEU A 12 9.88 -2.55 -13.16
N LYS A 13 9.92 -1.68 -14.16
CA LYS A 13 10.99 -0.69 -14.30
C LYS A 13 10.79 0.48 -13.33
N GLN A 14 11.87 1.22 -13.08
CA GLN A 14 11.92 2.32 -12.10
C GLN A 14 10.86 3.42 -12.34
N GLU A 15 10.44 3.64 -13.59
CA GLU A 15 9.36 4.58 -13.92
C GLU A 15 8.00 4.19 -13.31
N ALA A 16 7.81 2.94 -12.90
CA ALA A 16 6.61 2.48 -12.22
C ALA A 16 6.55 2.91 -10.74
N PHE A 17 7.64 3.42 -10.16
CA PHE A 17 7.60 3.90 -8.78
C PHE A 17 6.67 5.08 -8.61
N LEU A 18 5.87 5.02 -7.55
CA LEU A 18 4.85 6.02 -7.28
C LEU A 18 5.46 7.27 -6.63
N LYS A 19 4.90 8.42 -7.01
CA LYS A 19 5.15 9.72 -6.39
C LYS A 19 3.89 10.20 -5.70
N ASP A 20 4.05 11.08 -4.71
CA ASP A 20 2.91 11.69 -4.03
C ASP A 20 2.03 12.44 -5.03
N GLY A 21 0.73 12.17 -4.99
CA GLY A 21 -0.23 12.64 -5.98
C GLY A 21 -0.90 11.50 -6.75
N ILE A 22 -1.53 11.87 -7.86
CA ILE A 22 -2.28 10.95 -8.72
C ILE A 22 -1.41 10.54 -9.91
N GLU A 23 -1.37 9.25 -10.21
CA GLU A 23 -0.67 8.70 -11.38
C GLU A 23 -1.52 7.62 -12.08
N ASN A 24 -1.23 7.34 -13.35
CA ASN A 24 -1.90 6.28 -14.14
C ASN A 24 -1.08 4.98 -14.08
N LYS A 25 -0.89 4.44 -12.88
CA LYS A 25 0.02 3.30 -12.63
C LYS A 25 -0.67 2.09 -11.98
N GLY A 26 -2.00 2.05 -11.98
CA GLY A 26 -2.74 0.87 -11.53
C GLY A 26 -2.48 -0.33 -12.45
N ILE A 27 -2.35 -1.50 -11.84
CA ILE A 27 -2.14 -2.76 -12.56
C ILE A 27 -3.38 -3.62 -12.40
N HIS A 28 -3.96 -4.03 -13.54
CA HIS A 28 -5.08 -4.96 -13.61
C HIS A 28 -4.60 -6.31 -14.14
N ILE A 29 -4.71 -7.34 -13.31
CA ILE A 29 -4.39 -8.72 -13.67
C ILE A 29 -5.69 -9.49 -13.89
N THR A 30 -5.74 -10.26 -14.97
CA THR A 30 -6.86 -11.14 -15.30
C THR A 30 -6.34 -12.57 -15.44
N SER A 31 -7.12 -13.54 -14.98
CA SER A 31 -6.80 -14.96 -15.16
C SER A 31 -8.06 -15.76 -15.46
N THR A 32 -7.92 -16.81 -16.28
CA THR A 32 -9.00 -17.78 -16.54
C THR A 32 -9.04 -18.90 -15.50
N VAL A 33 -8.06 -18.94 -14.60
CA VAL A 33 -7.97 -19.91 -13.49
C VAL A 33 -7.70 -19.20 -12.17
N PRO A 34 -8.05 -19.79 -11.02
CA PRO A 34 -7.70 -19.23 -9.72
C PRO A 34 -6.19 -19.03 -9.59
N ILE A 35 -5.77 -17.83 -9.20
CA ILE A 35 -4.38 -17.47 -8.95
C ILE A 35 -4.26 -16.72 -7.63
N ALA A 36 -3.09 -16.82 -7.00
CA ALA A 36 -2.65 -15.92 -5.94
C ALA A 36 -1.61 -14.97 -6.53
N VAL A 37 -1.67 -13.70 -6.12
CA VAL A 37 -0.81 -12.63 -6.63
C VAL A 37 -0.14 -11.96 -5.45
N TYR A 38 1.17 -11.76 -5.55
CA TYR A 38 1.97 -11.13 -4.50
C TYR A 38 2.72 -9.95 -5.09
N GLY A 39 2.69 -8.81 -4.41
CA GLY A 39 3.54 -7.66 -4.71
C GLY A 39 4.76 -7.68 -3.81
N PHE A 40 5.95 -7.57 -4.38
CA PHE A 40 7.21 -7.56 -3.63
C PHE A 40 7.96 -6.25 -3.84
N HIS A 41 8.57 -5.72 -2.78
CA HIS A 41 9.48 -4.58 -2.79
C HIS A 41 10.79 -4.95 -2.10
N SER A 42 11.89 -4.95 -2.86
CA SER A 42 13.24 -4.97 -2.30
C SER A 42 13.89 -3.60 -2.41
N SER A 43 14.66 -3.28 -1.38
CA SER A 43 15.68 -2.24 -1.36
C SER A 43 16.98 -2.90 -0.90
N ARG A 44 18.11 -2.17 -1.03
CA ARG A 44 19.47 -2.68 -0.83
C ARG A 44 19.68 -3.59 0.40
N ASP A 45 18.97 -3.33 1.49
CA ASP A 45 19.17 -4.01 2.78
C ASP A 45 17.86 -4.56 3.40
N THR A 46 16.74 -4.49 2.68
CA THR A 46 15.42 -4.85 3.22
C THR A 46 14.50 -5.29 2.08
N CYS A 47 13.67 -6.30 2.32
CA CYS A 47 12.59 -6.67 1.42
C CYS A 47 11.31 -6.90 2.21
N ASP A 48 10.19 -6.63 1.55
CA ASP A 48 8.87 -6.93 2.06
C ASP A 48 7.89 -7.12 0.90
N GLY A 49 6.71 -7.67 1.18
CA GLY A 49 5.70 -7.90 0.17
C GLY A 49 4.33 -8.08 0.78
N TYR A 50 3.31 -8.01 -0.06
CA TYR A 50 1.92 -8.19 0.35
C TYR A 50 1.21 -9.19 -0.56
N ALA A 51 0.20 -9.87 -0.02
CA ALA A 51 -0.74 -10.64 -0.81
C ALA A 51 -1.80 -9.70 -1.39
N ALA A 52 -1.94 -9.68 -2.71
CA ALA A 52 -2.96 -8.88 -3.35
C ALA A 52 -4.36 -9.44 -3.03
N ILE A 53 -5.29 -8.58 -2.70
CA ILE A 53 -6.69 -8.93 -2.47
C ILE A 53 -7.41 -8.96 -3.82
N PRO A 54 -8.05 -10.08 -4.22
CA PRO A 54 -8.87 -10.12 -5.42
C PRO A 54 -9.96 -9.04 -5.41
N ILE A 55 -10.31 -8.47 -6.56
CA ILE A 55 -11.25 -7.35 -6.62
C ILE A 55 -12.66 -7.68 -6.10
N ARG A 56 -13.04 -8.96 -6.08
CA ARG A 56 -14.32 -9.41 -5.50
C ARG A 56 -14.37 -9.24 -3.98
N TYR A 57 -13.22 -9.00 -3.35
CA TYR A 57 -13.05 -8.81 -1.91
C TYR A 57 -12.52 -7.42 -1.57
N ILE A 58 -12.49 -6.47 -2.50
CA ILE A 58 -12.23 -5.07 -2.16
C ILE A 58 -13.54 -4.31 -2.06
N SER A 59 -13.57 -3.27 -1.23
CA SER A 59 -14.79 -2.56 -0.84
C SER A 59 -14.54 -1.05 -0.87
N THR A 60 -15.37 -0.28 -0.18
CA THR A 60 -15.38 1.18 -0.24
C THR A 60 -14.86 1.86 1.02
N LYS A 61 -14.63 1.13 2.12
CA LYS A 61 -14.24 1.68 3.42
C LYS A 61 -13.03 0.96 3.99
N TYR A 62 -12.04 1.72 4.47
CA TYR A 62 -10.78 1.20 5.00
C TYR A 62 -10.33 1.99 6.22
N ILE A 63 -9.68 1.30 7.16
CA ILE A 63 -8.91 1.90 8.26
C ILE A 63 -7.45 1.58 7.99
N ILE A 64 -6.61 2.60 7.90
CA ILE A 64 -5.19 2.40 7.61
C ILE A 64 -4.50 1.76 8.82
N ALA A 65 -3.95 0.57 8.62
CA ALA A 65 -2.94 0.00 9.51
C ALA A 65 -1.57 0.35 8.96
N SER A 66 -0.76 1.08 9.72
CA SER A 66 0.62 1.41 9.36
C SER A 66 1.53 1.19 10.58
N PHE A 67 2.77 1.66 10.51
CA PHE A 67 3.71 1.57 11.62
C PHE A 67 4.51 2.86 11.80
N THR A 68 4.98 3.05 13.03
CA THR A 68 5.81 4.20 13.41
C THR A 68 7.05 4.29 12.52
N VAL A 69 7.19 5.45 11.88
CA VAL A 69 8.36 5.78 11.04
C VAL A 69 9.57 6.11 11.90
N TRP A 70 10.77 5.82 11.40
CA TRP A 70 12.00 6.10 12.13
C TRP A 70 12.36 7.60 12.05
N GLN A 71 12.05 8.35 13.09
CA GLN A 71 12.14 9.82 13.10
C GLN A 71 13.57 10.40 12.98
N HIS A 72 14.61 9.61 13.27
CA HIS A 72 16.01 10.05 13.17
C HIS A 72 16.58 10.02 11.74
N ARG A 73 15.80 9.56 10.75
CA ARG A 73 16.18 9.60 9.33
C ARG A 73 15.23 10.49 8.55
N SER A 74 15.81 11.48 7.85
CA SER A 74 15.08 12.49 7.07
C SER A 74 14.23 11.93 5.92
N LEU A 75 14.45 10.68 5.52
CA LEU A 75 13.76 10.02 4.40
C LEU A 75 12.65 9.03 4.85
N SER A 76 12.40 8.92 6.16
CA SER A 76 11.37 8.03 6.70
C SER A 76 9.97 8.60 6.42
N LYS A 77 9.15 7.84 5.70
CA LYS A 77 7.79 8.22 5.32
C LYS A 77 6.81 7.09 5.58
N SER A 78 5.66 7.39 6.19
CA SER A 78 4.47 6.55 6.14
C SER A 78 3.77 6.83 4.82
N LEU A 79 3.19 5.80 4.22
CA LEU A 79 2.58 5.81 2.90
C LEU A 79 1.17 5.26 2.99
N ILE A 80 0.25 5.96 2.35
CA ILE A 80 -1.06 5.45 1.95
C ILE A 80 -1.06 5.47 0.44
N VAL A 81 -1.45 4.37 -0.17
CA VAL A 81 -1.69 4.32 -1.60
C VAL A 81 -3.05 3.72 -1.89
N ILE A 82 -3.80 4.38 -2.76
CA ILE A 82 -5.14 3.99 -3.18
C ILE A 82 -5.11 3.73 -4.66
N VAL A 83 -5.80 2.72 -5.13
CA VAL A 83 -6.00 2.47 -6.56
C VAL A 83 -7.49 2.36 -6.84
N SER A 84 -7.95 3.03 -7.90
CA SER A 84 -9.35 3.02 -8.30
C SER A 84 -9.63 1.92 -9.32
N LEU A 85 -10.72 1.17 -9.16
CA LEU A 85 -11.18 0.22 -10.18
C LEU A 85 -12.05 0.85 -11.26
N GLY A 86 -12.88 1.82 -10.88
CA GLY A 86 -13.88 2.43 -11.74
C GLY A 86 -13.58 3.88 -12.06
N GLY A 87 -14.04 4.36 -13.22
CA GLY A 87 -14.01 5.79 -13.54
C GLY A 87 -14.89 6.63 -12.61
N ASN A 88 -14.54 7.90 -12.43
CA ASN A 88 -15.29 8.87 -11.61
C ASN A 88 -15.50 8.39 -10.16
N THR A 89 -14.48 7.76 -9.58
CA THR A 89 -14.52 7.29 -8.20
C THR A 89 -14.15 8.45 -7.27
N LYS A 90 -15.10 8.87 -6.43
CA LYS A 90 -14.87 9.90 -5.42
C LYS A 90 -14.31 9.23 -4.18
N VAL A 91 -13.13 9.65 -3.74
CA VAL A 91 -12.44 9.11 -2.56
C VAL A 91 -12.26 10.24 -1.53
N GLN A 92 -12.51 9.92 -0.27
CA GLN A 92 -12.27 10.79 0.87
C GLN A 92 -11.26 10.12 1.79
N VAL A 93 -10.19 10.85 2.13
CA VAL A 93 -9.17 10.40 3.08
C VAL A 93 -9.17 11.35 4.27
N GLN A 94 -9.65 10.87 5.41
CA GLN A 94 -9.55 11.59 6.68
C GLN A 94 -8.23 11.24 7.37
N LEU A 95 -7.37 12.24 7.53
CA LEU A 95 -6.01 12.02 8.00
C LEU A 95 -5.93 11.86 9.52
N LYS A 96 -5.26 10.81 9.98
CA LYS A 96 -4.82 10.65 11.36
C LYS A 96 -3.31 10.62 11.42
N MET A 97 -2.73 11.63 12.06
CA MET A 97 -1.28 11.76 12.26
C MET A 97 -0.97 12.56 13.52
N LYS A 98 0.23 12.39 14.08
CA LYS A 98 0.63 13.05 15.32
C LYS A 98 0.75 14.57 15.19
N GLN A 99 1.43 15.05 14.14
CA GLN A 99 1.72 16.46 13.89
C GLN A 99 2.13 16.68 12.44
N GLY A 100 2.26 17.93 12.00
CA GLY A 100 2.68 18.25 10.64
C GLY A 100 1.51 18.29 9.66
N THR A 101 1.83 18.19 8.37
CA THR A 101 0.83 18.29 7.29
C THR A 101 1.16 17.36 6.13
N VAL A 102 0.13 16.75 5.54
CA VAL A 102 0.21 16.12 4.22
C VAL A 102 0.01 17.19 3.16
N THR A 103 0.85 17.23 2.14
CA THR A 103 0.67 18.15 1.00
C THR A 103 0.07 17.37 -0.16
N PHE A 104 -1.06 17.84 -0.68
CA PHE A 104 -1.72 17.26 -1.84
C PHE A 104 -2.24 18.38 -2.74
N SER A 105 -1.89 18.32 -4.04
CA SER A 105 -2.29 19.31 -5.04
C SER A 105 -2.01 20.77 -4.62
N GLY A 106 -0.82 21.01 -4.04
CA GLY A 106 -0.40 22.33 -3.56
C GLY A 106 -1.03 22.80 -2.25
N ARG A 107 -1.99 22.05 -1.68
CA ARG A 107 -2.65 22.36 -0.40
C ARG A 107 -2.10 21.50 0.72
N LYS A 108 -2.02 22.07 1.93
CA LYS A 108 -1.58 21.38 3.14
C LYS A 108 -2.79 20.97 3.96
N PHE A 109 -2.81 19.72 4.41
CA PHE A 109 -3.86 19.13 5.24
C PHE A 109 -3.28 18.69 6.58
N LYS A 110 -3.95 19.02 7.67
CA LYS A 110 -3.62 18.71 9.06
C LYS A 110 -4.36 17.47 9.55
N HIS A 111 -4.05 17.06 10.78
CA HIS A 111 -4.78 16.01 11.49
C HIS A 111 -6.29 16.30 11.49
N GLY A 112 -7.10 15.28 11.20
CA GLY A 112 -8.55 15.34 11.17
C GLY A 112 -9.14 15.92 9.89
N GLU A 113 -8.34 16.60 9.05
CA GLU A 113 -8.81 17.16 7.78
C GLU A 113 -8.99 16.07 6.71
N ILE A 114 -9.87 16.36 5.76
CA ILE A 114 -10.28 15.42 4.71
C ILE A 114 -9.72 15.87 3.37
N ILE A 115 -8.98 14.97 2.72
CA ILE A 115 -8.60 15.10 1.31
C ILE A 115 -9.72 14.47 0.47
N ASN A 116 -10.32 15.27 -0.41
CA ASN A 116 -11.29 14.79 -1.39
C ASN A 116 -10.60 14.72 -2.76
N VAL A 117 -10.78 13.59 -3.44
CA VAL A 117 -10.20 13.35 -4.77
C VAL A 117 -11.19 12.60 -5.65
N GLU A 118 -11.19 12.90 -6.94
CA GLU A 118 -11.89 12.12 -7.96
C GLU A 118 -10.85 11.40 -8.81
N MET A 119 -11.02 10.09 -8.96
CA MET A 119 -10.07 9.21 -9.63
C MET A 119 -10.73 8.51 -10.82
N SER A 120 -10.00 8.45 -11.93
CA SER A 120 -10.35 7.63 -13.09
C SER A 120 -10.00 6.15 -12.84
N ALA A 121 -10.52 5.26 -13.69
CA ALA A 121 -10.23 3.84 -13.59
C ALA A 121 -8.70 3.60 -13.67
N PHE A 122 -8.21 2.75 -12.78
CA PHE A 122 -6.80 2.37 -12.64
C PHE A 122 -5.83 3.52 -12.33
N GLN A 123 -6.35 4.67 -11.88
CA GLN A 123 -5.49 5.68 -11.26
C GLN A 123 -5.07 5.25 -9.86
N THR A 124 -3.87 5.65 -9.49
CA THR A 124 -3.29 5.51 -8.16
C THR A 124 -3.17 6.86 -7.50
N LEU A 125 -3.49 6.97 -6.21
CA LEU A 125 -3.20 8.11 -5.36
C LEU A 125 -2.19 7.68 -4.31
N GLN A 126 -1.03 8.32 -4.23
CA GLN A 126 -0.11 8.17 -3.10
C GLN A 126 -0.13 9.41 -2.21
N LEU A 127 -0.21 9.20 -0.91
CA LEU A 127 -0.02 10.21 0.12
C LEU A 127 1.13 9.77 1.03
N SER A 128 2.07 10.67 1.32
CA SER A 128 3.17 10.40 2.26
C SER A 128 3.24 11.39 3.41
N HIS A 129 3.78 10.92 4.53
CA HIS A 129 3.95 11.77 5.71
C HIS A 129 5.13 11.35 6.59
N ASN A 130 5.73 12.31 7.31
CA ASN A 130 6.89 12.07 8.20
C ASN A 130 6.52 11.47 9.56
N TYR A 131 5.24 11.21 9.79
CA TYR A 131 4.71 10.53 10.96
C TYR A 131 3.75 9.44 10.50
N ASP A 132 3.49 8.51 11.40
CA ASP A 132 2.56 7.41 11.17
C ASP A 132 1.15 7.93 10.78
N LEU A 133 0.59 7.32 9.74
CA LEU A 133 -0.76 7.57 9.23
C LEU A 133 -1.79 6.55 9.73
N SER A 134 -1.41 5.64 10.63
CA SER A 134 -2.29 4.65 11.25
C SER A 134 -3.57 5.25 11.81
N GLY A 135 -4.69 4.60 11.49
CA GLY A 135 -6.05 4.99 11.83
C GLY A 135 -6.61 6.15 10.99
N SER A 136 -5.94 6.55 9.91
CA SER A 136 -6.59 7.35 8.86
C SER A 136 -7.75 6.56 8.27
N LEU A 137 -8.85 7.24 7.95
CA LEU A 137 -10.05 6.62 7.41
C LEU A 137 -10.16 6.93 5.92
N ILE A 138 -10.48 5.90 5.13
CA ILE A 138 -10.71 6.06 3.70
C ILE A 138 -12.14 5.61 3.41
N SER A 139 -12.87 6.43 2.67
CA SER A 139 -14.16 6.07 2.10
C SER A 139 -14.22 6.44 0.63
N SER A 140 -15.05 5.74 -0.14
CA SER A 140 -15.17 5.97 -1.57
C SER A 140 -16.56 5.67 -2.11
N SER A 141 -16.89 6.21 -3.29
CA SER A 141 -18.16 5.97 -3.96
C SER A 141 -18.22 4.67 -4.77
N LYS A 142 -17.07 4.02 -5.01
CA LYS A 142 -16.90 2.76 -5.75
C LYS A 142 -15.75 1.97 -5.16
N PRO A 143 -15.69 0.63 -5.32
CA PRO A 143 -14.61 -0.18 -4.75
C PRO A 143 -13.22 0.29 -5.16
N ILE A 144 -12.29 0.29 -4.20
CA ILE A 144 -10.89 0.72 -4.35
C ILE A 144 -9.96 -0.29 -3.69
N GLY A 145 -8.73 -0.43 -4.20
CA GLY A 145 -7.66 -1.13 -3.49
C GLY A 145 -6.89 -0.15 -2.62
N VAL A 146 -6.47 -0.57 -1.43
CA VAL A 146 -5.68 0.26 -0.51
C VAL A 146 -4.45 -0.50 -0.06
N VAL A 147 -3.28 0.11 -0.22
CA VAL A 147 -1.99 -0.38 0.28
C VAL A 147 -1.46 0.64 1.28
N SER A 148 -0.98 0.16 2.41
CA SER A 148 -0.25 0.97 3.38
C SER A 148 1.22 0.55 3.41
N GLY A 149 2.07 1.42 3.93
CA GLY A 149 3.46 1.06 4.14
C GLY A 149 4.26 2.14 4.82
N ASN A 150 5.56 1.89 4.95
CA ASN A 150 6.52 2.95 5.21
C ASN A 150 7.86 2.67 4.54
N LYS A 151 8.61 3.73 4.26
CA LYS A 151 9.96 3.63 3.68
C LYS A 151 11.02 3.17 4.69
N CYS A 152 10.77 3.42 5.97
CA CYS A 152 11.74 3.17 7.03
C CYS A 152 11.05 3.16 8.40
N ASN A 153 11.17 2.03 9.10
CA ASN A 153 10.71 1.86 10.47
C ASN A 153 11.82 1.43 11.42
N SER A 154 11.52 1.52 12.71
CA SER A 154 12.42 1.20 13.82
C SER A 154 12.07 -0.13 14.51
N ILE A 155 11.40 -1.07 13.83
CA ILE A 155 10.96 -2.34 14.46
C ILE A 155 12.13 -3.09 15.10
N THR A 156 13.31 -3.05 14.49
CA THR A 156 14.49 -3.80 14.97
C THR A 156 15.59 -2.91 15.57
N HIS A 157 15.31 -1.63 15.85
CA HIS A 157 16.23 -0.62 16.45
C HIS A 157 17.58 -0.36 15.76
N TYR A 158 18.08 -1.25 14.91
CA TYR A 158 19.45 -1.21 14.36
C TYR A 158 19.50 -1.10 12.84
N ARG A 159 18.41 -1.36 12.12
CA ARG A 159 18.33 -1.25 10.65
C ARG A 159 16.99 -0.70 10.18
N CYS A 160 17.06 0.05 9.09
CA CYS A 160 15.91 0.62 8.42
C CYS A 160 15.25 -0.48 7.59
N ASN A 161 14.11 -0.98 8.03
CA ASN A 161 13.27 -1.86 7.23
C ASN A 161 12.10 -1.04 6.68
N HIS A 162 11.70 -1.29 5.45
CA HIS A 162 10.37 -0.86 4.98
C HIS A 162 9.35 -1.94 5.33
N PHE A 163 8.09 -1.55 5.33
CA PHE A 163 7.01 -2.53 5.23
C PHE A 163 5.96 -2.07 4.23
N ILE A 164 5.26 -3.02 3.61
CA ILE A 164 4.13 -2.78 2.71
C ILE A 164 3.05 -3.84 2.93
N GLU A 165 1.78 -3.44 2.95
CA GLU A 165 0.65 -4.34 3.18
C GLU A 165 -0.57 -3.87 2.38
N MET A 166 -1.34 -4.81 1.82
CA MET A 166 -2.65 -4.48 1.25
C MET A 166 -3.71 -4.54 2.35
N ILE A 167 -4.38 -3.42 2.59
CA ILE A 167 -5.30 -3.27 3.71
C ILE A 167 -6.64 -3.96 3.39
N LEU A 168 -7.10 -4.81 4.30
CA LEU A 168 -8.44 -5.39 4.24
C LEU A 168 -9.51 -4.30 4.43
N PRO A 169 -10.61 -4.35 3.68
CA PRO A 169 -11.71 -3.43 3.89
C PRO A 169 -12.40 -3.66 5.25
N VAL A 170 -13.08 -2.63 5.76
CA VAL A 170 -13.71 -2.64 7.09
C VAL A 170 -14.76 -3.75 7.23
N ASP A 171 -15.45 -4.10 6.16
CA ASP A 171 -16.46 -5.18 6.13
C ASP A 171 -15.85 -6.60 6.24
N GLN A 172 -14.52 -6.73 6.15
CA GLN A 172 -13.78 -7.97 6.38
C GLN A 172 -13.01 -7.97 7.70
N LEU A 173 -13.05 -6.88 8.44
CA LEU A 173 -12.51 -6.85 9.79
C LEU A 173 -13.54 -7.51 10.72
N ASP A 174 -13.10 -8.52 11.45
CA ASP A 174 -13.87 -9.19 12.48
C ASP A 174 -13.25 -8.93 13.86
N ASN A 175 -13.92 -9.36 14.92
CA ASN A 175 -13.38 -9.35 16.27
C ASN A 175 -12.58 -10.63 16.59
N GLU A 176 -12.66 -11.64 15.73
CA GLU A 176 -11.99 -12.94 15.90
C GLU A 176 -11.08 -13.23 14.70
N PHE A 177 -9.81 -13.55 14.98
CA PHE A 177 -8.84 -13.94 13.95
C PHE A 177 -8.09 -15.19 14.39
N ILE A 178 -7.93 -16.13 13.45
CA ILE A 178 -7.06 -17.29 13.64
C ILE A 178 -5.63 -16.85 13.36
N ILE A 179 -4.82 -16.77 14.41
CA ILE A 179 -3.39 -16.49 14.30
C ILE A 179 -2.66 -17.83 14.34
N PRO A 180 -2.06 -18.31 13.23
CA PRO A 180 -1.24 -19.51 13.28
C PRO A 180 -0.01 -19.25 14.17
N ILE A 181 0.53 -20.30 14.77
CA ILE A 181 1.81 -20.20 15.46
C ILE A 181 2.88 -19.86 14.42
N ILE A 182 3.33 -18.61 14.42
CA ILE A 182 4.43 -18.17 13.57
C ILE A 182 5.71 -18.68 14.24
N GLN A 183 6.31 -19.73 13.68
CA GLN A 183 7.63 -20.16 14.10
C GLN A 183 8.60 -18.98 13.96
N THR A 184 9.43 -18.75 14.98
CA THR A 184 10.42 -17.67 14.98
C THR A 184 11.27 -17.76 13.71
N ARG A 185 11.57 -16.61 13.08
CA ARG A 185 12.43 -16.54 11.88
C ARG A 185 13.68 -17.40 12.10
N GLN A 186 13.76 -18.55 11.44
CA GLN A 186 15.05 -19.18 11.17
C GLN A 186 15.81 -18.24 10.25
N LYS A 187 17.09 -17.96 10.54
CA LYS A 187 17.95 -17.11 9.71
C LYS A 187 17.90 -17.59 8.25
N VAL A 188 17.16 -16.88 7.40
CA VAL A 188 17.26 -17.02 5.95
C VAL A 188 18.46 -16.17 5.49
N PRO A 189 19.32 -16.65 4.57
CA PRO A 189 20.50 -15.93 4.12
C PRO A 189 20.18 -14.55 3.52
N SER A 190 21.18 -13.68 3.56
CA SER A 190 21.18 -12.22 3.41
C SER A 190 20.72 -11.61 2.07
N ASP A 191 20.07 -12.38 1.20
CA ASP A 191 19.97 -12.00 -0.21
C ASP A 191 18.51 -11.67 -0.58
N CYS A 192 18.03 -10.51 -0.11
CA CYS A 192 16.86 -9.86 -0.69
C CYS A 192 17.26 -9.26 -2.06
N TYR A 193 17.02 -9.98 -3.15
CA TYR A 193 17.11 -9.41 -4.50
C TYR A 193 15.70 -9.30 -5.12
N LEU A 194 15.32 -8.07 -5.48
CA LEU A 194 14.45 -7.60 -6.58
C LEU A 194 13.39 -6.54 -6.19
N GLN A 195 13.46 -5.42 -6.92
CA GLN A 195 13.31 -4.04 -6.43
C GLN A 195 12.01 -3.37 -6.90
N GLU A 196 10.84 -3.54 -6.26
CA GLU A 196 9.57 -3.18 -6.95
C GLU A 196 8.44 -2.64 -6.07
N GLN A 197 7.68 -1.64 -6.54
CA GLN A 197 6.44 -1.23 -5.88
C GLN A 197 5.26 -1.68 -6.74
N PHE A 198 4.29 -2.35 -6.15
CA PHE A 198 3.08 -2.73 -6.85
C PHE A 198 1.85 -2.30 -6.08
N ILE A 199 0.77 -2.03 -6.81
CA ILE A 199 -0.60 -2.20 -6.31
C ILE A 199 -1.33 -3.07 -7.31
N LEU A 200 -1.59 -4.31 -6.89
CA LEU A 200 -2.17 -5.33 -7.74
C LEU A 200 -3.64 -5.46 -7.38
N MET A 201 -4.51 -5.22 -8.36
CA MET A 201 -5.92 -5.56 -8.27
C MET A 201 -6.22 -6.57 -9.38
N PHE A 202 -6.86 -7.69 -9.03
CA PHE A 202 -7.09 -8.77 -9.99
C PHE A 202 -8.50 -9.36 -9.96
N THR A 203 -8.95 -9.77 -11.14
CA THR A 203 -10.18 -10.53 -11.42
C THR A 203 -9.84 -11.95 -11.84
#